data_AF-A0A920E8H7-F1
#
_entry.id   AF-A0A920E8H7-F1
#
_cell.length_a   1.000
_cell.length_b   1.000
_cell.length_c   1.000
_cell.angle_alpha   90.00
_cell.angle_beta   90.00
_cell.angle_gamma   90.00
#
_symmetry.space_group_name_H-M   'P 1'
#
loop_
_entity.id
_entity.type
_entity.pdbx_description
1 polymer ?
#
loop_
_entity_poly.entity_id
_entity_poly.type
_entity_poly.pdbx_seq_one_letter_code
_entity_poly.pdbx_strand_id
1 'polypeptide(L)'
;MPGLKTAGPIQFHFAVLLSLFLLFSCAPGKDDTEGEDRSTPYVKSISPDNAATGVPTDNTITITFSKAIPPSQVTVDTDWQCSKNIQIAFDSSYSTCLPLTSNGGDNASKVFILTPNTKGEKIPSGTKFWIKISSSIKDYYDKEMDADKTSSFTTETRCSSGCSWSQVTSVGNLTARSGHSGLVFNKKMWLFGGTTGSRCILQETSILIMGHGKGPCHDDDVEW
;
A
#
# COMPACT_ATOMS: atom_id res chain seq x y z
N MET A 1 96.06 -16.83 10.39
CA MET A 1 96.97 -15.66 10.44
C MET A 1 97.84 -15.68 9.19
N PRO A 2 98.21 -14.56 8.55
CA PRO A 2 97.68 -13.18 8.50
C PRO A 2 97.12 -12.88 7.06
N GLY A 3 96.42 -11.81 6.69
CA GLY A 3 96.29 -10.44 7.19
C GLY A 3 96.68 -9.47 6.04
N LEU A 4 95.72 -8.74 5.46
CA LEU A 4 95.89 -7.54 4.60
C LEU A 4 94.49 -7.17 4.05
N LYS A 5 93.95 -5.94 4.06
CA LYS A 5 94.44 -4.61 4.41
C LYS A 5 93.21 -3.71 4.61
N THR A 6 93.21 -2.89 5.65
CA THR A 6 92.24 -1.81 5.89
C THR A 6 92.46 -0.69 4.87
N ALA A 7 91.40 -0.15 4.27
CA ALA A 7 91.42 1.15 3.58
C ALA A 7 90.16 1.93 3.94
N GLY A 8 90.37 3.15 4.45
CA GLY A 8 89.36 4.11 4.88
C GLY A 8 88.68 4.88 3.74
N PRO A 9 87.93 5.95 4.07
CA PRO A 9 86.61 6.21 3.52
C PRO A 9 86.63 7.13 2.28
N ILE A 10 85.64 6.96 1.40
CA ILE A 10 85.37 7.88 0.28
C ILE A 10 84.02 8.54 0.54
N GLN A 11 84.08 9.86 0.55
CA GLN A 11 83.05 10.81 0.96
C GLN A 11 82.43 11.47 -0.29
N PHE A 12 81.24 12.00 -0.09
CA PHE A 12 80.47 12.97 -0.89
C PHE A 12 79.32 12.46 -1.78
N HIS A 13 78.14 12.82 -1.27
CA HIS A 13 76.79 12.51 -1.71
C HIS A 13 76.45 13.09 -3.09
N PHE A 14 75.92 12.22 -3.94
CA PHE A 14 75.09 12.52 -5.09
C PHE A 14 73.65 12.84 -4.68
N ALA A 15 72.95 13.51 -5.60
CA ALA A 15 71.50 13.61 -5.76
C ALA A 15 70.84 14.92 -5.27
N VAL A 16 70.82 15.87 -6.21
CA VAL A 16 69.85 16.96 -6.33
C VAL A 16 68.43 16.36 -6.31
N LEU A 17 67.74 16.52 -5.19
CA LEU A 17 66.31 16.21 -5.05
C LEU A 17 65.49 17.32 -5.73
N LEU A 18 65.05 17.06 -6.96
CA LEU A 18 64.02 17.81 -7.65
C LEU A 18 62.68 17.56 -6.92
N SER A 19 62.41 18.33 -5.87
CA SER A 19 61.15 18.26 -5.13
C SER A 19 60.03 18.82 -6.00
N LEU A 20 59.27 17.91 -6.61
CA LEU A 20 57.97 18.17 -7.19
C LEU A 20 56.99 18.46 -6.05
N PHE A 21 57.01 19.68 -5.51
CA PHE A 21 55.95 20.19 -4.63
C PHE A 21 54.72 20.48 -5.50
N LEU A 22 53.91 19.45 -5.75
CA LEU A 22 52.51 19.64 -6.11
C LEU A 22 51.83 20.26 -4.89
N LEU A 23 51.67 21.58 -4.91
CA LEU A 23 50.78 22.30 -4.01
C LEU A 23 49.35 21.79 -4.27
N PHE A 24 48.92 20.82 -3.47
CA PHE A 24 47.50 20.58 -3.22
C PHE A 24 46.95 21.84 -2.56
N SER A 25 46.43 22.75 -3.39
CA SER A 25 45.58 23.83 -2.93
C SER A 25 44.34 23.20 -2.30
N CYS A 26 44.24 23.28 -0.99
CA CYS A 26 43.06 22.88 -0.24
C CYS A 26 41.92 23.85 -0.62
N ALA A 27 41.07 23.46 -1.55
CA ALA A 27 39.76 24.08 -1.70
C ALA A 27 38.99 23.83 -0.39
N PRO A 28 38.29 24.83 0.18
CA PRO A 28 37.37 24.56 1.27
C PRO A 28 36.35 23.56 0.74
N GLY A 29 36.40 22.33 1.23
CA GLY A 29 35.39 21.34 0.96
C GLY A 29 34.04 21.97 1.30
N LYS A 30 33.09 21.92 0.36
CA LYS A 30 31.70 22.01 0.75
C LYS A 30 31.48 20.81 1.65
N ASP A 31 31.30 21.09 2.92
CA ASP A 31 30.88 20.13 3.91
C ASP A 31 29.43 19.75 3.56
N ASP A 32 29.29 18.84 2.61
CA ASP A 32 28.02 18.20 2.26
C ASP A 32 27.69 17.08 3.27
N THR A 33 28.20 17.17 4.50
CA THR A 33 27.71 16.32 5.60
C THR A 33 26.39 16.91 6.06
N GLU A 34 25.32 16.59 5.31
CA GLU A 34 23.97 16.61 5.87
C GLU A 34 24.04 15.77 7.16
N GLY A 35 23.98 16.42 8.31
CA GLY A 35 24.19 15.76 9.59
C GLY A 35 23.20 14.61 9.75
N GLU A 36 23.68 13.47 10.29
CA GLU A 36 22.86 12.29 10.52
C GLU A 36 21.55 12.66 11.26
N ASP A 37 20.39 12.37 10.65
CA ASP A 37 19.09 12.68 11.24
C ASP A 37 18.76 11.73 12.39
N ARG A 38 19.11 12.14 13.62
CA ARG A 38 18.83 11.43 14.87
C ARG A 38 17.55 11.89 15.58
N SER A 39 16.67 12.63 14.91
CA SER A 39 15.37 13.00 15.47
C SER A 39 14.51 11.76 15.76
N THR A 40 13.50 11.87 16.62
CA THR A 40 12.61 10.73 16.88
C THR A 40 11.70 10.44 15.69
N PRO A 41 11.61 9.19 15.21
CA PRO A 41 10.68 8.85 14.14
C PRO A 41 9.23 9.01 14.63
N TYR A 42 8.38 9.50 13.75
CA TYR A 42 6.93 9.51 13.94
C TYR A 42 6.20 9.26 12.62
N VAL A 43 4.93 8.86 12.72
CA VAL A 43 4.02 8.73 11.57
C VAL A 43 3.56 10.13 11.14
N LYS A 44 4.02 10.57 9.97
CA LYS A 44 3.69 11.86 9.38
C LYS A 44 2.27 11.89 8.84
N SER A 45 1.83 10.83 8.17
CA SER A 45 0.46 10.71 7.66
C SER A 45 0.05 9.24 7.46
N ILE A 46 -1.26 9.02 7.43
CA ILE A 46 -1.90 7.74 7.11
C ILE A 46 -2.99 8.05 6.09
N SER A 47 -3.05 7.27 5.00
CA SER A 47 -4.16 7.27 4.06
C SER A 47 -4.85 5.89 4.13
N PRO A 48 -6.19 5.81 4.26
CA PRO A 48 -7.12 6.93 4.34
C PRO A 48 -6.93 7.82 5.58
N ASP A 49 -7.27 9.11 5.43
CA ASP A 49 -7.15 10.10 6.50
C ASP A 49 -8.01 9.71 7.72
N ASN A 50 -7.64 10.22 8.90
CA ASN A 50 -8.36 9.90 10.12
C ASN A 50 -9.84 10.33 10.05
N ALA A 51 -10.71 9.38 10.41
CA ALA A 51 -12.16 9.44 10.34
C ALA A 51 -12.73 9.60 8.92
N ALA A 52 -11.95 9.30 7.87
CA ALA A 52 -12.48 9.30 6.49
C ALA A 52 -13.66 8.32 6.35
N THR A 53 -14.65 8.72 5.55
CA THR A 53 -15.85 7.91 5.26
C THR A 53 -16.01 7.75 3.76
N GLY A 54 -16.64 6.65 3.32
CA GLY A 54 -16.87 6.40 1.90
C GLY A 54 -15.58 6.04 1.15
N VAL A 55 -14.60 5.45 1.85
CA VAL A 55 -13.35 5.01 1.24
C VAL A 55 -13.66 3.87 0.25
N PRO A 56 -13.24 3.98 -1.03
CA PRO A 56 -13.37 2.92 -2.01
C PRO A 56 -12.77 1.60 -1.55
N THR A 57 -13.36 0.47 -1.96
CA THR A 57 -12.90 -0.86 -1.52
C THR A 57 -11.65 -1.35 -2.23
N ASP A 58 -11.27 -0.74 -3.35
CA ASP A 58 -10.05 -0.99 -4.12
C ASP A 58 -8.88 -0.09 -3.72
N ASN A 59 -9.06 0.76 -2.70
CA ASN A 59 -7.97 1.55 -2.15
C ASN A 59 -6.99 0.68 -1.36
N THR A 60 -5.73 1.13 -1.33
CA THR A 60 -4.70 0.65 -0.41
C THR A 60 -4.64 1.52 0.85
N ILE A 61 -3.95 1.01 1.88
CA ILE A 61 -3.66 1.77 3.09
C ILE A 61 -2.19 2.21 3.02
N THR A 62 -1.93 3.51 3.08
CA THR A 62 -0.57 4.06 2.97
C THR A 62 -0.15 4.71 4.27
N ILE A 63 1.06 4.42 4.73
CA ILE A 63 1.65 4.99 5.93
C ILE A 63 2.90 5.75 5.52
N THR A 64 2.98 7.02 5.89
CA THR A 64 4.18 7.85 5.66
C THR A 64 4.81 8.20 7.00
N PHE A 65 6.07 7.85 7.17
CA PHE A 65 6.90 8.23 8.31
C PHE A 65 7.64 9.55 8.04
N SER A 66 8.05 10.22 9.11
CA SER A 66 8.87 11.43 9.08
C SER A 66 10.25 11.23 8.41
N LYS A 67 10.80 10.01 8.51
CA LYS A 67 12.12 9.61 8.03
C LYS A 67 12.10 8.17 7.53
N ALA A 68 13.23 7.71 6.99
CA ALA A 68 13.37 6.34 6.50
C ALA A 68 13.30 5.37 7.67
N ILE A 69 12.52 4.30 7.52
CA ILE A 69 12.37 3.23 8.51
C ILE A 69 12.86 1.92 7.87
N PRO A 70 13.68 1.11 8.57
CA PRO A 70 14.09 -0.18 8.06
C PRO A 70 12.88 -1.05 7.75
N PRO A 71 12.77 -1.66 6.56
CA PRO A 71 11.59 -2.45 6.24
C PRO A 71 11.34 -3.65 7.16
N SER A 72 12.40 -4.18 7.79
CA SER A 72 12.30 -5.22 8.82
C SER A 72 11.56 -4.77 10.09
N GLN A 73 11.48 -3.47 10.35
CA GLN A 73 10.72 -2.88 11.45
C GLN A 73 9.25 -2.68 11.12
N VAL A 74 8.82 -2.87 9.87
CA VAL A 74 7.43 -2.72 9.45
C VAL A 74 6.81 -4.10 9.29
N THR A 75 6.00 -4.51 10.27
CA THR A 75 5.32 -5.81 10.27
C THR A 75 3.81 -5.60 10.24
N VAL A 76 3.12 -6.39 9.41
CA VAL A 76 1.66 -6.34 9.27
C VAL A 76 1.07 -7.71 9.56
N ASP A 77 -0.13 -7.72 10.12
CA ASP A 77 -0.86 -8.96 10.36
C ASP A 77 -1.22 -9.62 9.02
N THR A 78 -0.65 -10.79 8.75
CA THR A 78 -0.92 -11.60 7.54
C THR A 78 -2.07 -12.57 7.74
N ASP A 79 -2.60 -12.64 8.96
CA ASP A 79 -3.73 -13.43 9.38
C ASP A 79 -4.74 -12.54 10.12
N TRP A 80 -5.74 -13.14 10.75
CA TRP A 80 -6.81 -12.40 11.44
C TRP A 80 -6.46 -12.00 12.88
N GLN A 81 -5.22 -12.25 13.32
CA GLN A 81 -4.75 -11.87 14.65
C GLN A 81 -4.22 -10.46 14.62
N CYS A 82 -4.33 -9.73 15.74
CA CYS A 82 -3.75 -8.39 15.88
C CYS A 82 -2.47 -8.46 16.72
N SER A 83 -1.40 -9.01 16.14
CA SER A 83 -0.16 -9.33 16.82
C SER A 83 1.04 -8.49 16.37
N LYS A 84 0.97 -7.90 15.17
CA LYS A 84 2.07 -7.11 14.61
C LYS A 84 2.06 -5.67 15.07
N ASN A 85 3.13 -4.95 14.73
CA ASN A 85 3.28 -3.56 15.12
C ASN A 85 2.44 -2.59 14.27
N ILE A 86 1.94 -3.02 13.12
CA ILE A 86 0.92 -2.29 12.35
C ILE A 86 -0.33 -3.14 12.24
N GLN A 87 -1.42 -2.63 12.83
CA GLN A 87 -2.68 -3.35 13.01
C GLN A 87 -3.82 -2.55 12.38
N ILE A 88 -4.62 -3.20 11.53
CA ILE A 88 -5.82 -2.65 10.93
C ILE A 88 -6.96 -3.56 11.38
N ALA A 89 -7.71 -3.13 12.38
CA ALA A 89 -8.69 -3.95 13.09
C ALA A 89 -10.13 -3.66 12.67
N PHE A 90 -10.99 -4.68 12.80
CA PHE A 90 -12.45 -4.59 12.66
C PHE A 90 -13.14 -4.11 13.94
N ASP A 91 -12.39 -3.87 15.00
CA ASP A 91 -12.87 -3.40 16.29
C ASP A 91 -11.86 -2.46 16.94
N SER A 92 -12.32 -1.58 17.82
CA SER A 92 -11.48 -0.61 18.52
C SER A 92 -10.52 -1.22 19.55
N SER A 93 -10.72 -2.49 19.90
CA SER A 93 -9.92 -3.20 20.90
C SER A 93 -8.77 -3.98 20.27
N TYR A 94 -8.64 -3.95 18.93
CA TYR A 94 -7.64 -4.69 18.17
C TYR A 94 -7.70 -6.19 18.47
N SER A 95 -8.91 -6.76 18.41
CA SER A 95 -9.11 -8.21 18.63
C SER A 95 -9.07 -9.01 17.33
N THR A 96 -9.60 -8.44 16.24
CA THR A 96 -9.65 -9.07 14.92
C THR A 96 -9.06 -8.12 13.88
N CYS A 97 -8.01 -8.56 13.19
CA CYS A 97 -7.32 -7.74 12.19
C CYS A 97 -7.61 -8.17 10.76
N LEU A 98 -7.54 -7.22 9.85
CA LEU A 98 -7.57 -7.44 8.41
C LEU A 98 -6.21 -8.02 8.01
N PRO A 99 -6.17 -9.19 7.34
CA PRO A 99 -4.94 -9.72 6.75
C PRO A 99 -4.40 -8.77 5.68
N LEU A 100 -3.10 -8.48 5.71
CA LEU A 100 -2.42 -7.54 4.82
C LEU A 100 -1.12 -8.11 4.27
N THR A 101 -0.66 -7.51 3.18
CA THR A 101 0.73 -7.53 2.74
C THR A 101 1.29 -6.11 2.71
N SER A 102 2.60 -5.98 2.86
CA SER A 102 3.33 -4.71 2.70
C SER A 102 4.09 -4.75 1.38
N ASN A 103 4.29 -3.59 0.75
CA ASN A 103 5.14 -3.44 -0.43
C ASN A 103 6.63 -3.76 -0.18
N GLY A 104 7.01 -4.12 1.05
CA GLY A 104 8.34 -4.62 1.40
C GLY A 104 9.41 -3.54 1.56
N GLY A 105 9.17 -2.33 1.03
CA GLY A 105 10.05 -1.17 1.17
C GLY A 105 11.49 -1.40 0.68
N ASP A 106 12.32 -0.39 0.90
CA ASP A 106 13.77 -0.38 0.70
C ASP A 106 14.45 0.42 1.82
N ASN A 107 15.77 0.58 1.74
CA ASN A 107 16.52 1.23 2.82
C ASN A 107 16.28 2.74 2.96
N ALA A 108 15.66 3.37 1.96
CA ALA A 108 15.32 4.79 1.97
C ALA A 108 13.82 5.03 2.20
N SER A 109 13.05 3.96 2.40
CA SER A 109 11.59 4.01 2.41
C SER A 109 11.05 4.77 3.61
N LYS A 110 10.34 5.85 3.31
CA LYS A 110 9.50 6.59 4.27
C LYS A 110 8.03 6.22 4.14
N VAL A 111 7.66 5.56 3.03
CA VAL A 111 6.28 5.28 2.66
C VAL A 111 6.11 3.77 2.52
N PHE A 112 5.13 3.23 3.23
CA PHE A 112 4.75 1.82 3.15
C PHE A 112 3.31 1.73 2.66
N ILE A 113 3.09 0.88 1.66
CA ILE A 113 1.78 0.65 1.07
C ILE A 113 1.34 -0.75 1.49
N LEU A 114 0.17 -0.82 2.11
CA LEU A 114 -0.42 -2.03 2.61
C LEU A 114 -1.60 -2.42 1.71
N THR A 115 -1.54 -3.65 1.23
CA THR A 115 -2.55 -4.24 0.36
C THR A 115 -3.35 -5.28 1.15
N PRO A 116 -4.69 -5.23 1.16
CA PRO A 116 -5.51 -6.27 1.76
C PRO A 116 -5.23 -7.65 1.15
N ASN A 117 -4.94 -8.64 1.99
CA ASN A 117 -4.87 -10.04 1.57
C ASN A 117 -6.24 -10.71 1.70
N THR A 118 -7.22 -10.13 1.02
CA THR A 118 -8.59 -10.62 0.93
C THR A 118 -8.88 -11.04 -0.50
N LYS A 119 -10.08 -11.60 -0.74
CA LYS A 119 -10.51 -11.94 -2.09
C LYS A 119 -10.51 -10.69 -2.99
N GLY A 120 -9.66 -10.71 -4.02
CA GLY A 120 -9.52 -9.62 -4.99
C GLY A 120 -8.77 -8.39 -4.45
N GLU A 121 -8.02 -8.55 -3.36
CA GLU A 121 -7.20 -7.50 -2.73
C GLU A 121 -8.00 -6.27 -2.29
N LYS A 122 -9.28 -6.48 -1.93
CA LYS A 122 -10.23 -5.41 -1.60
C LYS A 122 -10.47 -5.26 -0.10
N ILE A 123 -10.59 -4.03 0.36
CA ILE A 123 -11.07 -3.73 1.70
C ILE A 123 -12.57 -4.06 1.79
N PRO A 124 -13.04 -4.79 2.82
CA PRO A 124 -14.47 -5.03 3.02
C PRO A 124 -15.31 -3.75 3.02
N SER A 125 -16.41 -3.75 2.27
CA SER A 125 -17.34 -2.60 2.14
C SER A 125 -18.17 -2.36 3.39
N GLY A 126 -18.63 -1.11 3.60
CA GLY A 126 -19.55 -0.72 4.67
C GLY A 126 -19.02 -0.99 6.07
N THR A 127 -17.70 -1.09 6.23
CA THR A 127 -17.03 -1.51 7.46
C THR A 127 -16.15 -0.39 7.98
N LYS A 128 -16.19 -0.17 9.30
CA LYS A 128 -15.27 0.75 9.98
C LYS A 128 -14.02 -0.03 10.41
N PHE A 129 -12.85 0.54 10.15
CA PHE A 129 -11.56 0.00 10.53
C PHE A 129 -10.85 0.92 11.52
N TRP A 130 -10.10 0.33 12.44
CA TRP A 130 -9.25 1.01 13.41
C TRP A 130 -7.78 0.69 13.11
N ILE A 131 -6.97 1.73 12.92
CA ILE A 131 -5.55 1.60 12.62
C ILE A 131 -4.76 1.88 13.89
N LYS A 132 -3.78 1.04 14.20
CA LYS A 132 -2.73 1.31 15.20
C LYS A 132 -1.37 1.00 14.61
N ILE A 133 -0.47 1.96 14.74
CA ILE A 133 0.95 1.84 14.42
C ILE A 133 1.69 1.97 15.74
N SER A 134 2.33 0.90 16.17
CA SER A 134 2.99 0.81 17.47
C SER A 134 4.24 1.69 17.52
N SER A 135 4.45 2.28 18.70
CA SER A 135 5.66 3.02 19.07
C SER A 135 6.95 2.20 19.00
N SER A 136 6.84 0.86 19.08
CA SER A 136 7.97 -0.07 19.05
C SER A 136 8.77 -0.09 17.74
N ILE A 137 8.27 0.56 16.68
CA ILE A 137 8.99 0.69 15.39
C ILE A 137 10.23 1.54 15.57
N LYS A 138 11.39 1.00 15.18
CA LYS A 138 12.69 1.68 15.25
C LYS A 138 13.14 2.23 13.91
N ASP A 139 13.96 3.28 13.96
CA ASP A 139 14.74 3.74 12.80
C ASP A 139 16.08 2.98 12.68
N TYR A 140 16.95 3.44 11.76
CA TYR A 140 18.28 2.88 11.55
C TYR A 140 19.29 3.16 12.67
N TYR A 141 18.91 3.96 13.67
CA TYR A 141 19.71 4.29 14.85
C TYR A 141 19.10 3.69 16.13
N ASP A 142 18.25 2.67 15.98
CA ASP A 142 17.56 1.95 17.06
C ASP A 142 16.63 2.84 17.91
N LYS A 143 16.22 4.00 17.40
CA LYS A 143 15.32 4.90 18.12
C LYS A 143 13.86 4.57 17.82
N GLU A 144 13.09 4.31 18.88
CA GLU A 144 11.65 4.04 18.83
C GLU A 144 10.83 5.33 18.65
N MET A 145 9.57 5.21 18.22
CA MET A 145 8.65 6.35 18.17
C MET A 145 8.15 6.71 19.57
N ASP A 146 7.82 7.98 19.81
CA ASP A 146 7.40 8.46 21.15
C ASP A 146 6.06 7.86 21.64
N ALA A 147 5.14 7.54 20.73
CA ALA A 147 3.82 7.02 21.06
C ALA A 147 3.19 6.25 19.90
N ASP A 148 2.29 5.32 20.23
CA ASP A 148 1.44 4.66 19.25
C ASP A 148 0.63 5.70 18.47
N LYS A 149 0.57 5.56 17.15
CA LYS A 149 -0.31 6.37 16.30
C LYS A 149 -1.57 5.58 15.99
N THR A 150 -2.73 6.16 16.29
CA THR A 150 -4.03 5.58 15.94
C THR A 150 -4.78 6.43 14.92
N SER A 151 -5.61 5.77 14.13
CA SER A 151 -6.52 6.37 13.14
C SER A 151 -7.74 5.47 12.95
N SER A 152 -8.74 5.94 12.21
CA SER A 152 -9.84 5.08 11.76
C SER A 152 -10.37 5.55 10.42
N PHE A 153 -11.03 4.67 9.68
CA PHE A 153 -11.75 5.05 8.46
C PHE A 153 -12.95 4.12 8.26
N THR A 154 -13.88 4.49 7.38
CA THR A 154 -15.06 3.69 7.04
C THR A 154 -15.16 3.59 5.52
N THR A 155 -15.24 2.36 5.03
CA THR A 155 -15.38 2.09 3.59
C THR A 155 -16.76 2.45 3.08
N GLU A 156 -16.85 2.69 1.78
CA GLU A 156 -18.12 2.85 1.09
C GLU A 156 -19.04 1.64 1.35
N THR A 157 -20.32 1.91 1.56
CA THR A 157 -21.31 0.84 1.63
C THR A 157 -21.75 0.51 0.22
N ARG A 158 -21.29 -0.62 -0.32
CA ARG A 158 -21.97 -1.29 -1.42
C ARG A 158 -23.18 -1.99 -0.81
N CYS A 159 -24.39 -1.53 -1.16
CA CYS A 159 -25.65 -1.88 -0.49
C CYS A 159 -25.65 -3.21 0.28
N SER A 160 -25.54 -3.12 1.59
CA SER A 160 -25.68 -4.26 2.50
C SER A 160 -27.12 -4.39 3.03
N SER A 161 -27.90 -3.31 3.03
CA SER A 161 -29.37 -3.30 3.17
C SER A 161 -29.94 -1.94 2.73
N GLY A 162 -31.22 -1.87 2.35
CA GLY A 162 -31.87 -0.61 1.95
C GLY A 162 -31.66 -0.19 0.49
N CYS A 163 -31.02 -1.04 -0.33
CA CYS A 163 -31.03 -0.86 -1.78
C CYS A 163 -32.47 -0.89 -2.30
N SER A 164 -32.98 0.30 -2.63
CA SER A 164 -34.32 0.43 -3.15
C SER A 164 -34.28 0.27 -4.65
N TRP A 165 -34.78 -0.86 -5.11
CA TRP A 165 -35.10 -1.04 -6.52
C TRP A 165 -36.34 -0.19 -6.81
N SER A 166 -36.15 1.01 -7.35
CA SER A 166 -37.19 1.64 -8.15
C SER A 166 -37.21 1.05 -9.57
N GLN A 167 -38.28 1.28 -10.31
CA GLN A 167 -38.38 0.84 -11.69
C GLN A 167 -38.03 2.07 -12.56
N VAL A 168 -36.89 2.07 -13.28
CA VAL A 168 -36.55 3.22 -14.14
C VAL A 168 -37.45 3.29 -15.38
N THR A 169 -37.93 2.16 -15.90
CA THR A 169 -38.85 2.15 -17.05
C THR A 169 -39.77 0.94 -16.94
N SER A 170 -41.07 1.14 -17.18
CA SER A 170 -41.97 0.01 -17.41
C SER A 170 -41.59 -0.65 -18.71
N VAL A 171 -40.90 -1.78 -18.59
CA VAL A 171 -40.83 -2.75 -19.68
C VAL A 171 -42.24 -3.34 -19.73
N GLY A 172 -42.91 -3.24 -20.88
CA GLY A 172 -44.31 -3.68 -21.02
C GLY A 172 -44.54 -5.08 -20.45
N ASN A 173 -45.78 -5.40 -20.09
CA ASN A 173 -46.16 -6.61 -19.34
C ASN A 173 -45.37 -7.87 -19.76
N LEU A 174 -44.35 -8.19 -18.98
CA LEU A 174 -43.63 -9.45 -19.11
C LEU A 174 -44.52 -10.55 -18.55
N THR A 175 -45.00 -11.42 -19.43
CA THR A 175 -45.72 -12.63 -19.01
C THR A 175 -44.78 -13.57 -18.24
N ALA A 176 -45.31 -14.24 -17.21
CA ALA A 176 -44.59 -15.26 -16.45
C ALA A 176 -44.03 -16.33 -17.41
N ARG A 177 -42.73 -16.63 -17.31
CA ARG A 177 -42.00 -17.53 -18.21
C ARG A 177 -40.91 -18.32 -17.49
N SER A 178 -40.58 -19.50 -18.01
CA SER A 178 -39.47 -20.34 -17.53
C SER A 178 -38.46 -20.60 -18.66
N GLY A 179 -37.24 -21.05 -18.30
CA GLY A 179 -36.19 -21.35 -19.29
C GLY A 179 -35.68 -20.12 -20.07
N HIS A 180 -35.76 -18.93 -19.48
CA HIS A 180 -35.18 -17.71 -20.05
C HIS A 180 -33.66 -17.70 -19.86
N SER A 181 -32.96 -16.93 -20.69
CA SER A 181 -31.54 -16.63 -20.53
C SER A 181 -31.36 -15.16 -20.19
N GLY A 182 -30.29 -14.81 -19.48
CA GLY A 182 -29.98 -13.41 -19.18
C GLY A 182 -28.48 -13.16 -19.14
N LEU A 183 -28.10 -11.89 -19.34
CA LEU A 183 -26.72 -11.43 -19.24
C LEU A 183 -26.66 -10.01 -18.71
N VAL A 184 -25.50 -9.60 -18.18
CA VAL A 184 -25.23 -8.21 -17.83
C VAL A 184 -24.32 -7.62 -18.91
N PHE A 185 -24.75 -6.54 -19.55
CA PHE A 185 -23.97 -5.83 -20.56
C PHE A 185 -24.21 -4.33 -20.48
N ASN A 186 -23.13 -3.55 -20.53
CA ASN A 186 -23.15 -2.09 -20.45
C ASN A 186 -23.96 -1.57 -19.25
N LYS A 187 -23.65 -2.11 -18.05
CA LYS A 187 -24.29 -1.73 -16.77
C LYS A 187 -25.82 -1.94 -16.75
N LYS A 188 -26.34 -2.79 -17.64
CA LYS A 188 -27.75 -3.19 -17.71
C LYS A 188 -27.86 -4.71 -17.71
N MET A 189 -28.90 -5.23 -17.10
CA MET A 189 -29.26 -6.63 -17.25
C MET A 189 -30.15 -6.80 -18.48
N TRP A 190 -30.00 -7.90 -19.18
CA TRP A 190 -30.75 -8.26 -20.37
C TRP A 190 -31.39 -9.62 -20.14
N LEU A 191 -32.67 -9.75 -20.51
CA LEU A 191 -33.41 -11.01 -20.42
C LEU A 191 -33.89 -11.38 -21.81
N PHE A 192 -33.58 -12.60 -22.24
CA PHE A 192 -33.92 -13.14 -23.54
C PHE A 192 -34.73 -14.42 -23.40
N GLY A 193 -35.72 -14.57 -24.26
CA GLY A 193 -36.38 -15.85 -24.46
C GLY A 193 -37.32 -16.28 -23.34
N GLY A 194 -37.52 -17.60 -23.27
CA GLY A 194 -38.36 -18.28 -22.29
C GLY A 194 -39.63 -18.88 -22.90
N THR A 195 -40.29 -19.74 -22.13
CA THR A 195 -41.55 -20.38 -22.50
C THR A 195 -42.66 -20.02 -21.52
N THR A 196 -43.87 -19.83 -22.05
CA THR A 196 -45.06 -19.54 -21.24
C THR A 196 -46.04 -20.70 -21.32
N GLY A 197 -45.67 -21.89 -20.80
CA GLY A 197 -46.52 -23.09 -20.73
C GLY A 197 -47.03 -23.70 -22.05
N SER A 198 -47.13 -22.93 -23.13
CA SER A 198 -47.76 -23.30 -24.41
C SER A 198 -47.05 -22.66 -25.62
N ARG A 199 -46.08 -21.75 -25.42
CA ARG A 199 -45.38 -21.03 -26.51
C ARG A 199 -43.94 -20.67 -26.13
N CYS A 200 -43.00 -20.78 -27.07
CA CYS A 200 -41.67 -20.15 -26.98
C CYS A 200 -41.80 -18.68 -27.36
N ILE A 201 -41.25 -17.78 -26.54
CA ILE A 201 -41.26 -16.34 -26.81
C ILE A 201 -39.82 -15.90 -27.06
N LEU A 202 -39.55 -15.35 -28.25
CA LEU A 202 -38.32 -14.59 -28.53
C LEU A 202 -38.65 -13.11 -28.36
N GLN A 203 -38.55 -12.60 -27.12
CA GLN A 203 -38.60 -11.17 -26.88
C GLN A 203 -37.17 -10.66 -26.64
N GLU A 204 -36.75 -9.68 -27.43
CA GLU A 204 -35.67 -8.77 -27.08
C GLU A 204 -36.25 -7.70 -26.14
N THR A 205 -36.34 -8.01 -24.86
CA THR A 205 -36.75 -7.02 -23.86
C THR A 205 -35.53 -6.65 -23.03
N SER A 206 -35.08 -5.40 -23.14
CA SER A 206 -34.21 -4.80 -22.14
C SER A 206 -34.96 -4.76 -20.82
N ILE A 207 -34.64 -5.66 -19.89
CA ILE A 207 -35.12 -5.50 -18.52
C ILE A 207 -34.18 -4.55 -17.82
N LEU A 208 -34.59 -3.30 -17.69
CA LEU A 208 -33.90 -2.35 -16.84
C LEU A 208 -34.17 -2.71 -15.37
N ILE A 209 -33.51 -3.75 -14.87
CA ILE A 209 -33.27 -3.87 -13.45
C ILE A 209 -32.19 -2.83 -13.15
N MET A 210 -32.59 -1.81 -12.39
CA MET A 210 -31.76 -0.64 -12.18
C MET A 210 -30.40 -0.98 -11.59
N GLY A 211 -29.35 -0.60 -12.31
CA GLY A 211 -28.04 -0.42 -11.73
C GLY A 211 -28.06 0.74 -10.72
N HIS A 212 -27.17 0.60 -9.74
CA HIS A 212 -26.85 1.59 -8.72
C HIS A 212 -26.65 3.01 -9.30
N GLY A 213 -27.05 4.01 -8.51
CA GLY A 213 -26.72 5.42 -8.75
C GLY A 213 -25.22 5.60 -9.00
N LYS A 214 -24.91 6.43 -10.00
CA LYS A 214 -23.58 6.60 -10.60
C LYS A 214 -22.46 6.88 -9.57
N GLY A 215 -21.39 6.09 -9.66
CA GLY A 215 -20.02 6.36 -9.21
C GLY A 215 -19.04 5.71 -10.20
N PRO A 216 -17.79 6.20 -10.35
CA PRO A 216 -16.92 5.83 -11.47
C PRO A 216 -16.26 4.47 -11.21
N CYS A 217 -16.87 3.39 -11.72
CA CYS A 217 -16.19 2.11 -11.84
C CYS A 217 -15.85 1.86 -13.31
N HIS A 218 -14.54 1.77 -13.55
CA HIS A 218 -13.89 1.04 -14.63
C HIS A 218 -14.17 -0.46 -14.44
N ASP A 219 -14.32 -1.16 -15.55
CA ASP A 219 -14.54 -2.60 -15.63
C ASP A 219 -13.25 -3.37 -15.28
N ASP A 220 -13.33 -4.71 -15.24
CA ASP A 220 -12.28 -5.76 -15.17
C ASP A 220 -12.58 -6.70 -13.97
N ASP A 221 -12.80 -8.01 -14.07
CA ASP A 221 -13.03 -8.95 -15.16
C ASP A 221 -13.79 -10.14 -14.54
N VAL A 222 -14.78 -10.67 -15.27
CA VAL A 222 -15.36 -11.99 -15.00
C VAL A 222 -14.81 -12.91 -16.08
N GLU A 223 -13.74 -13.65 -15.76
CA GLU A 223 -13.36 -14.83 -16.53
C GLU A 223 -14.05 -16.08 -15.97
N TRP A 224 -14.38 -16.97 -16.91
CA TRP A 224 -15.15 -18.20 -16.76
C TRP A 224 -14.47 -19.28 -15.92
#